data_AF-A0A4Y2MB09-F1
#
_entry.id   AF-A0A4Y2MB09-F1
#
_cell.length_a   1.000
_cell.length_b   1.000
_cell.length_c   1.000
_cell.angle_alpha   90.00
_cell.angle_beta   90.00
_cell.angle_gamma   90.00
#
_symmetry.space_group_name_H-M   'P 1'
#
loop_
_entity.id
_entity.type
_entity.pdbx_description
1 polymer ?
#
loop_
_entity_poly.entity_id
_entity_poly.type
_entity_poly.pdbx_seq_one_letter_code
_entity_poly.pdbx_strand_id
1 'polypeptide(L)'
;MKSTEEEFLEGLSSQGVTAVKRIFMKKETTLVATKHVILTFNTTKLPSTVKAGYIYCKTRLYIPNPIRCFKCQRFGHSKTACCGRQTCCKCASVDHPTSDCQSAELLCANCKQPHCADSKDCPQWEKEKKIQVVRTKQNLSYYEAKKLFKEQNSVSYSNALKSSTSQPSQTDERLTKDIVPPLMNPKPVKPSVLRVKNVSTAKTSIDSPSTNSAAQSKIKTFSKF
;
A
#
# COMPACT_ATOMS: atom_id res chain seq x y z
N MET A 1 -9.03 -3.58 -35.19
CA MET A 1 -8.80 -4.93 -34.61
C MET A 1 -9.86 -5.17 -33.56
N LYS A 2 -10.92 -5.91 -33.91
CA LYS A 2 -12.00 -6.33 -33.01
C LYS A 2 -11.82 -7.82 -32.65
N SER A 3 -10.59 -8.26 -32.42
CA SER A 3 -10.34 -9.63 -31.96
C SER A 3 -10.89 -9.83 -30.56
N THR A 4 -11.53 -10.96 -30.31
CA THR A 4 -12.12 -11.27 -29.00
C THR A 4 -11.03 -11.64 -27.98
N GLU A 5 -11.35 -11.68 -26.69
CA GLU A 5 -10.36 -12.03 -25.66
C GLU A 5 -9.91 -13.49 -25.80
N GLU A 6 -10.80 -14.37 -26.29
CA GLU A 6 -10.56 -15.79 -26.55
C GLU A 6 -9.54 -15.99 -27.67
N GLU A 7 -9.67 -15.25 -28.78
CA GLU A 7 -8.68 -15.30 -29.88
C GLU A 7 -7.28 -14.91 -29.42
N PHE A 8 -7.18 -13.88 -28.56
CA PHE A 8 -5.89 -13.48 -27.98
C PHE A 8 -5.33 -14.56 -27.05
N LEU A 9 -6.21 -15.18 -26.24
CA LEU A 9 -5.80 -16.21 -25.30
C LEU A 9 -5.28 -17.44 -26.04
N GLU A 10 -5.99 -17.90 -27.06
CA GLU A 10 -5.58 -19.04 -27.89
C GLU A 10 -4.25 -18.76 -28.62
N GLY A 11 -4.17 -17.63 -29.33
CA GLY A 11 -2.99 -17.29 -30.13
C GLY A 11 -1.73 -16.97 -29.33
N LEU A 12 -1.87 -16.55 -28.07
CA LEU A 12 -0.73 -16.20 -27.19
C LEU A 12 -0.47 -17.23 -26.09
N SER A 13 -1.27 -18.29 -26.01
CA SER A 13 -1.13 -19.37 -25.02
C SER A 13 0.27 -19.99 -25.02
N SER A 14 0.83 -20.22 -26.20
CA SER A 14 2.19 -20.77 -26.41
C SER A 14 3.31 -19.90 -25.82
N GLN A 15 3.04 -18.61 -25.57
CA GLN A 15 3.97 -17.66 -24.95
C GLN A 15 3.72 -17.49 -23.45
N GLY A 16 2.93 -18.38 -22.83
CA GLY A 16 2.67 -18.39 -21.39
C GLY A 16 1.56 -17.44 -20.92
N VAL A 17 0.73 -16.93 -21.84
CA VAL A 17 -0.45 -16.12 -21.48
C VAL A 17 -1.56 -17.02 -20.93
N THR A 18 -2.03 -16.73 -19.72
CA THR A 18 -3.07 -17.51 -19.01
C THR A 18 -4.42 -16.81 -18.94
N ALA A 19 -4.43 -15.48 -19.04
CA ALA A 19 -5.65 -14.71 -19.09
C ALA A 19 -5.44 -13.43 -19.90
N VAL A 20 -6.49 -13.00 -20.59
CA VAL A 20 -6.53 -11.76 -21.34
C VAL A 20 -7.69 -10.94 -20.81
N LYS A 21 -7.50 -9.62 -20.68
CA LYS A 21 -8.56 -8.69 -20.32
C LYS A 21 -8.47 -7.45 -21.19
N ARG A 22 -9.52 -7.15 -21.94
CA ARG A 22 -9.63 -5.93 -22.74
C ARG A 22 -9.99 -4.75 -21.86
N ILE A 23 -9.32 -3.62 -22.11
CA ILE A 23 -9.69 -2.36 -21.47
C ILE A 23 -10.84 -1.74 -22.27
N PHE A 24 -11.90 -1.37 -21.56
CA PHE A 24 -13.04 -0.65 -22.13
C PHE A 24 -13.03 0.79 -21.65
N MET A 25 -13.40 1.71 -22.53
CA MET A 25 -13.63 3.12 -22.19
C MET A 25 -15.11 3.42 -22.30
N LYS A 26 -15.65 4.13 -21.32
CA LYS A 26 -17.01 4.67 -21.42
C LYS A 26 -16.98 5.94 -22.27
N LYS A 27 -17.69 5.96 -23.40
CA LYS A 27 -17.94 7.17 -24.19
C LYS A 27 -19.43 7.48 -24.14
N GLU A 28 -19.77 8.64 -23.58
CA GLU A 28 -21.14 9.10 -23.33
C GLU A 28 -21.96 8.08 -22.52
N THR A 29 -22.54 7.10 -23.20
CA THR A 29 -23.38 6.04 -22.62
C THR A 29 -22.92 4.63 -22.98
N THR A 30 -22.03 4.45 -23.95
CA THR A 30 -21.60 3.13 -24.46
C THR A 30 -20.21 2.74 -23.97
N LEU A 31 -20.00 1.45 -23.72
CA LEU A 31 -18.68 0.90 -23.45
C LEU A 31 -18.00 0.55 -24.77
N VAL A 32 -16.96 1.31 -25.10
CA VAL A 32 -16.17 1.12 -26.32
C VAL A 32 -14.90 0.33 -25.99
N ALA A 33 -14.76 -0.81 -26.66
CA ALA A 33 -13.56 -1.63 -26.64
C ALA A 33 -12.34 -0.83 -27.09
N THR A 34 -11.30 -0.74 -26.26
CA THR A 34 -10.04 -0.12 -26.67
C THR A 34 -9.13 -1.11 -27.40
N LYS A 35 -8.09 -0.57 -28.04
CA LYS A 35 -7.00 -1.37 -28.64
C LYS A 35 -6.07 -2.00 -27.59
N HIS A 36 -6.16 -1.58 -26.33
CA HIS A 36 -5.28 -2.05 -25.27
C HIS A 36 -5.85 -3.28 -24.57
N VAL A 37 -4.99 -4.28 -24.34
CA VAL A 37 -5.30 -5.51 -23.62
C VAL A 37 -4.29 -5.69 -22.49
N ILE A 38 -4.75 -6.27 -21.39
CA ILE A 38 -3.94 -6.69 -20.25
C ILE A 38 -3.73 -8.19 -20.41
N LEU A 39 -2.46 -8.62 -20.45
CA LEU A 39 -2.09 -10.03 -20.52
C LEU A 39 -1.59 -10.48 -19.15
N THR A 40 -2.09 -11.61 -18.67
CA THR A 40 -1.60 -12.30 -17.48
C THR A 40 -0.70 -13.42 -17.94
N PHE A 41 0.53 -13.47 -17.43
CA PHE A 41 1.50 -14.53 -17.75
C PHE A 41 1.62 -15.52 -16.59
N ASN A 42 1.97 -16.76 -16.89
CA ASN A 42 2.34 -17.77 -15.88
C ASN A 42 3.78 -17.61 -15.35
N THR A 43 4.52 -16.58 -15.76
CA THR A 43 5.90 -16.31 -15.37
C THR A 43 6.00 -15.21 -14.31
N THR A 44 7.03 -15.28 -13.46
CA THR A 44 7.30 -14.26 -12.43
C THR A 44 7.95 -12.99 -13.00
N LYS A 45 8.63 -13.12 -14.14
CA LYS A 45 9.29 -12.01 -14.84
C LYS A 45 8.50 -11.65 -16.09
N LEU A 46 8.18 -10.37 -16.23
CA LEU A 46 7.48 -9.84 -17.41
C LEU A 46 8.37 -9.99 -18.66
N PRO A 47 7.93 -10.70 -19.72
CA PRO A 47 8.67 -10.79 -20.97
C PRO A 47 8.73 -9.42 -21.65
N SER A 48 9.88 -9.00 -22.19
CA SER A 48 10.04 -7.67 -22.81
C SER A 48 9.15 -7.46 -24.05
N THR A 49 8.88 -8.53 -24.79
CA THR A 49 8.08 -8.52 -26.01
C THR A 49 7.18 -9.76 -26.10
N VAL A 50 6.04 -9.62 -26.76
CA VAL A 50 5.14 -10.72 -27.14
C VAL A 50 4.94 -10.67 -28.65
N LYS A 51 5.02 -11.82 -29.31
CA LYS A 51 4.76 -11.94 -30.75
C LYS A 51 3.27 -12.15 -30.98
N ALA A 52 2.59 -11.20 -31.59
CA ALA A 52 1.18 -11.32 -31.98
C ALA A 52 1.10 -11.45 -33.51
N GLY A 53 0.90 -12.66 -34.03
CA GLY A 53 1.02 -12.93 -35.46
C GLY A 53 2.42 -12.61 -35.98
N TYR A 54 2.53 -11.65 -36.90
CA TYR A 54 3.80 -11.23 -37.51
C TYR A 54 4.46 -10.03 -36.83
N ILE A 55 3.88 -9.48 -35.76
CA ILE A 55 4.41 -8.29 -35.07
C ILE A 55 4.93 -8.62 -33.67
N TYR A 56 6.00 -7.92 -33.25
CA TYR A 56 6.53 -7.97 -31.89
C TYR A 56 6.04 -6.76 -31.10
N CYS A 57 5.22 -7.01 -30.08
CA CYS A 57 4.65 -5.99 -29.21
C CYS A 57 5.47 -5.87 -27.93
N LYS A 58 6.00 -4.68 -27.64
CA LYS A 58 6.67 -4.41 -26.35
C LYS A 58 5.64 -4.47 -25.22
N THR A 59 5.93 -5.25 -24.18
CA THR A 59 5.06 -5.29 -23.00
C THR A 59 5.42 -4.18 -22.02
N ARG A 60 4.46 -3.81 -21.18
CA ARG A 60 4.68 -2.92 -20.05
C ARG A 60 3.92 -3.46 -18.85
N LEU A 61 4.49 -3.25 -17.67
CA LEU A 61 3.86 -3.66 -16.43
C LEU A 61 2.54 -2.90 -16.24
N TYR A 62 1.45 -3.64 -16.05
CA TYR A 62 0.14 -3.05 -15.78
C TYR A 62 0.01 -2.70 -14.29
N ILE A 63 -0.03 -1.40 -13.99
CA ILE A 63 -0.26 -0.91 -12.62
C ILE A 63 -1.76 -0.60 -12.46
N PRO A 64 -2.52 -1.42 -11.72
CA PRO A 64 -3.96 -1.21 -11.56
C PRO A 64 -4.26 0.11 -10.83
N ASN A 65 -5.46 0.63 -11.03
CA ASN A 65 -5.95 1.74 -10.22
C ASN A 65 -6.33 1.23 -8.82
N PRO A 66 -6.15 2.04 -7.76
CA PRO A 66 -6.61 1.69 -6.43
C PRO A 66 -8.08 1.31 -6.43
N ILE A 67 -8.41 0.18 -5.82
CA ILE A 67 -9.81 -0.22 -5.66
C ILE A 67 -10.46 0.68 -4.62
N ARG A 68 -11.53 1.37 -5.03
CA ARG A 68 -12.39 2.16 -4.16
C ARG A 68 -13.71 1.42 -3.98
N CYS A 69 -14.12 1.25 -2.73
CA CYS A 69 -15.41 0.65 -2.43
C CYS A 69 -16.55 1.63 -2.78
N PHE A 70 -17.44 1.26 -3.69
CA PHE A 70 -18.59 2.09 -4.07
C PHE A 70 -19.68 2.21 -2.97
N LYS A 71 -19.57 1.44 -1.87
CA LYS A 71 -20.45 1.51 -0.70
C LYS A 71 -19.94 2.53 0.32
N CYS A 72 -18.75 2.31 0.89
CA CYS A 72 -18.21 3.14 1.97
C CYS A 72 -17.15 4.16 1.53
N GLN A 73 -16.85 4.24 0.23
CA GLN A 73 -15.84 5.14 -0.39
C GLN A 73 -14.38 4.93 0.05
N ARG A 74 -14.09 3.98 0.95
CA ARG A 74 -12.71 3.64 1.38
C ARG A 74 -11.98 2.81 0.32
N PHE A 75 -10.65 2.91 0.33
CA PHE A 75 -9.79 2.10 -0.55
C PHE A 75 -9.54 0.69 0.00
N GLY A 76 -9.22 -0.25 -0.89
CA GLY A 76 -8.68 -1.58 -0.54
C GLY A 76 -9.65 -2.75 -0.62
N HIS A 77 -10.95 -2.52 -0.82
CA HIS A 77 -11.94 -3.60 -0.96
C HIS A 77 -13.07 -3.24 -1.94
N SER A 78 -13.76 -4.26 -2.44
CA SER A 78 -14.93 -4.14 -3.32
C SER A 78 -16.21 -3.87 -2.52
N LYS A 79 -17.30 -3.52 -3.21
CA LYS A 79 -18.64 -3.39 -2.60
C LYS A 79 -19.12 -4.70 -1.94
N THR A 80 -18.80 -5.85 -2.54
CA THR A 80 -19.24 -7.17 -2.07
C THR A 80 -18.58 -7.58 -0.76
N ALA A 81 -17.30 -7.24 -0.57
CA ALA A 81 -16.56 -7.51 0.67
C ALA A 81 -16.75 -6.40 1.74
N CYS A 82 -17.66 -5.46 1.53
CA CYS A 82 -17.76 -4.27 2.38
C CYS A 82 -18.73 -4.43 3.56
N CYS A 83 -18.17 -4.48 4.77
CA CYS A 83 -18.91 -4.44 6.02
C CYS A 83 -19.23 -3.01 6.51
N GLY A 84 -18.82 -1.97 5.78
CA GLY A 84 -19.05 -0.57 6.15
C GLY A 84 -20.47 -0.08 5.84
N ARG A 85 -20.82 1.12 6.33
CA ARG A 85 -22.08 1.81 6.00
C ARG A 85 -22.01 2.42 4.59
N GLN A 86 -23.17 2.68 4.00
CA GLN A 86 -23.26 3.44 2.75
C GLN A 86 -22.80 4.88 3.01
N THR A 87 -21.94 5.41 2.15
CA THR A 87 -21.36 6.75 2.29
C THR A 87 -21.43 7.47 0.94
N CYS A 88 -21.92 8.71 0.96
CA CYS A 88 -22.02 9.57 -0.21
C CYS A 88 -20.63 9.88 -0.79
N CYS A 89 -20.49 9.78 -2.11
CA CYS A 89 -19.23 10.08 -2.79
C CYS A 89 -18.92 11.59 -2.85
N LYS A 90 -19.96 12.45 -2.79
CA LYS A 90 -19.83 13.90 -2.92
C LYS A 90 -19.52 14.59 -1.59
N CYS A 91 -20.27 14.28 -0.52
CA CYS A 91 -20.19 14.99 0.76
C CYS A 91 -19.78 14.11 1.96
N ALA A 92 -19.48 12.82 1.74
CA ALA A 92 -19.10 11.87 2.79
C ALA A 92 -20.13 11.61 3.91
N SER A 93 -21.37 12.11 3.80
CA SER A 93 -22.48 11.74 4.70
C SER A 93 -22.88 10.27 4.54
N VAL A 94 -23.44 9.68 5.60
CA VAL A 94 -23.97 8.32 5.64
C VAL A 94 -25.50 8.26 5.53
N ASP A 95 -26.16 9.41 5.44
CA ASP A 95 -27.62 9.52 5.58
C ASP A 95 -28.34 9.27 4.25
N HIS A 96 -27.65 9.47 3.12
CA HIS A 96 -28.22 9.35 1.78
C HIS A 96 -27.24 8.72 0.78
N PRO A 97 -27.74 8.10 -0.31
CA PRO A 97 -26.92 7.66 -1.42
C PRO A 97 -26.45 8.84 -2.29
N THR A 98 -25.41 8.63 -3.10
CA THR A 98 -24.83 9.69 -3.95
C THR A 98 -25.82 10.28 -4.96
N SER A 99 -26.82 9.52 -5.39
CA SER A 99 -27.87 9.98 -6.33
C SER A 99 -28.70 11.12 -5.74
N ASP A 100 -28.96 11.08 -4.44
CA ASP A 100 -29.93 11.95 -3.76
C ASP A 100 -29.20 13.07 -3.00
N CYS A 101 -27.91 13.26 -3.30
CA CYS A 101 -27.07 14.23 -2.62
C CYS A 101 -27.34 15.65 -3.13
N GLN A 102 -27.84 16.51 -2.23
CA GLN A 102 -28.10 17.93 -2.47
C GLN A 102 -27.01 18.87 -1.91
N SER A 103 -25.93 18.31 -1.34
CA SER A 103 -24.83 19.11 -0.78
C SER A 103 -24.11 19.89 -1.89
N ALA A 104 -24.03 21.21 -1.75
CA ALA A 104 -23.19 22.06 -2.61
C ALA A 104 -21.70 21.91 -2.25
N GLU A 105 -21.40 21.68 -0.97
CA GLU A 105 -20.03 21.46 -0.51
C GLU A 105 -19.60 20.01 -0.77
N LEU A 106 -18.45 19.87 -1.43
CA LEU A 106 -17.81 18.59 -1.64
C LEU A 106 -16.89 18.27 -0.47
N LEU A 107 -16.90 17.02 -0.03
CA LEU A 107 -16.04 16.53 1.03
C LEU A 107 -15.63 15.09 0.75
N CYS A 108 -14.32 14.87 0.67
CA CYS A 108 -13.77 13.55 0.42
C CYS A 108 -13.81 12.69 1.69
N ALA A 109 -14.43 11.52 1.62
CA ALA A 109 -14.51 10.59 2.75
C ALA A 109 -13.13 10.16 3.29
N ASN A 110 -12.10 10.17 2.44
CA ASN A 110 -10.76 9.66 2.74
C ASN A 110 -9.79 10.71 3.28
N CYS A 111 -9.71 11.90 2.67
CA CYS A 111 -8.75 12.95 3.04
C CYS A 111 -9.39 14.22 3.64
N LYS A 112 -10.73 14.30 3.68
CA LYS A 112 -11.50 15.43 4.23
C LYS A 112 -11.23 16.78 3.53
N GLN A 113 -10.79 16.76 2.27
CA GLN A 113 -10.57 17.95 1.43
C GLN A 113 -11.77 18.20 0.50
N PRO A 114 -11.90 19.42 -0.08
CA PRO A 114 -13.07 19.83 -0.86
C PRO A 114 -13.10 19.24 -2.28
N HIS A 115 -13.33 17.94 -2.38
CA HIS A 115 -13.54 17.21 -3.63
C HIS A 115 -14.30 15.89 -3.40
N CYS A 116 -14.89 15.34 -4.46
CA CYS A 116 -15.54 14.03 -4.41
C CYS A 116 -14.53 12.90 -4.13
N ALA A 117 -14.97 11.85 -3.43
CA ALA A 117 -14.12 10.70 -3.07
C ALA A 117 -13.53 9.91 -4.26
N ASP A 118 -14.01 10.16 -5.48
CA ASP A 118 -13.54 9.56 -6.73
C ASP A 118 -12.52 10.41 -7.50
N SER A 119 -12.20 11.61 -7.01
CA SER A 119 -11.17 12.47 -7.59
C SER A 119 -9.78 11.81 -7.58
N LYS A 120 -9.05 11.95 -8.70
CA LYS A 120 -7.66 11.49 -8.83
C LYS A 120 -6.66 12.45 -8.16
N ASP A 121 -7.08 13.68 -7.88
CA ASP A 121 -6.27 14.68 -7.20
C ASP A 121 -6.28 14.49 -5.67
N CYS A 122 -7.01 13.48 -5.19
CA CYS A 122 -7.03 13.12 -3.78
C CYS A 122 -5.64 12.62 -3.33
N PRO A 123 -5.05 13.20 -2.27
CA PRO A 123 -3.73 12.77 -1.77
C PRO A 123 -3.74 11.32 -1.28
N GLN A 124 -4.87 10.84 -0.76
CA GLN A 124 -5.01 9.44 -0.38
C GLN A 124 -5.08 8.51 -1.60
N TRP A 125 -5.72 8.95 -2.71
CA TRP A 125 -5.73 8.19 -3.95
C TRP A 125 -4.31 8.08 -4.53
N GLU A 126 -3.56 9.19 -4.54
CA GLU A 126 -2.18 9.21 -5.03
C GLU A 126 -1.27 8.29 -4.20
N LYS A 127 -1.42 8.33 -2.87
CA LYS A 127 -0.73 7.42 -1.95
C LYS A 127 -1.04 5.95 -2.26
N GLU A 128 -2.31 5.60 -2.42
CA GLU A 128 -2.71 4.24 -2.76
C GLU A 128 -2.21 3.84 -4.16
N LYS A 129 -2.15 4.78 -5.11
CA LYS A 129 -1.56 4.53 -6.44
C LYS A 129 -0.07 4.21 -6.33
N LYS A 130 0.69 4.96 -5.52
CA LYS A 130 2.11 4.68 -5.23
C LYS A 130 2.29 3.31 -4.58
N ILE A 131 1.42 2.91 -3.65
CA ILE A 131 1.43 1.56 -3.07
C ILE A 131 1.21 0.48 -4.14
N GLN A 132 0.26 0.68 -5.06
CA GLN A 132 0.07 -0.26 -6.18
C GLN A 132 1.31 -0.34 -7.09
N VAL A 133 2.01 0.78 -7.33
CA VAL A 133 3.27 0.77 -8.08
C VAL A 133 4.31 -0.13 -7.40
N VAL A 134 4.52 0.02 -6.10
CA VAL A 134 5.46 -0.82 -5.32
C VAL A 134 5.04 -2.28 -5.40
N ARG A 135 3.75 -2.56 -5.13
CA ARG A 135 3.17 -3.90 -5.18
C ARG A 135 3.43 -4.59 -6.50
N THR A 136 3.15 -3.92 -7.62
CA THR A 136 3.31 -4.52 -8.96
C THR A 136 4.78 -4.65 -9.34
N LYS A 137 5.63 -3.66 -9.05
CA LYS A 137 7.06 -3.69 -9.42
C LYS A 137 7.86 -4.75 -8.66
N GLN A 138 7.54 -4.97 -7.39
CA GLN A 138 8.25 -5.92 -6.52
C GLN A 138 7.52 -7.27 -6.40
N ASN A 139 6.37 -7.43 -7.06
CA ASN A 139 5.54 -8.63 -7.00
C ASN A 139 5.20 -9.07 -5.56
N LEU A 140 4.72 -8.12 -4.76
CA LEU A 140 4.39 -8.33 -3.34
C LEU A 140 2.88 -8.37 -3.08
N SER A 141 2.50 -8.86 -1.91
CA SER A 141 1.14 -8.63 -1.40
C SER A 141 0.89 -7.13 -1.17
N TYR A 142 -0.38 -6.73 -1.15
CA TYR A 142 -0.75 -5.34 -0.85
C TYR A 142 -0.26 -4.90 0.54
N TYR A 143 -0.33 -5.81 1.53
CA TYR A 143 0.09 -5.53 2.90
C TYR A 143 1.60 -5.24 3.00
N GLU A 144 2.43 -6.08 2.37
CA GLU A 144 3.89 -5.90 2.33
C GLU A 144 4.26 -4.61 1.59
N ALA A 145 3.65 -4.35 0.43
CA ALA A 145 3.88 -3.13 -0.33
C ALA A 145 3.55 -1.86 0.48
N LYS A 146 2.46 -1.90 1.26
CA LYS A 146 2.04 -0.79 2.13
C LYS A 146 3.01 -0.59 3.30
N LYS A 147 3.54 -1.69 3.87
CA LYS A 147 4.56 -1.64 4.93
C LYS A 147 5.85 -1.00 4.40
N LEU A 148 6.37 -1.47 3.26
CA LEU A 148 7.57 -0.91 2.64
C LEU A 148 7.39 0.57 2.26
N PHE A 149 6.24 0.94 1.70
CA PHE A 149 5.94 2.33 1.39
C PHE A 149 5.92 3.23 2.64
N LYS A 150 5.48 2.70 3.79
CA LYS A 150 5.51 3.43 5.07
C LYS A 150 6.93 3.57 5.60
N GLU A 151 7.74 2.51 5.52
CA GLU A 151 9.14 2.50 5.98
C GLU A 151 10.01 3.48 5.19
N GLN A 152 9.88 3.51 3.85
CA GLN A 152 10.60 4.45 2.99
C GLN A 152 10.26 5.92 3.27
N ASN A 153 9.01 6.20 3.63
CA ASN A 153 8.56 7.54 3.98
C ASN A 153 8.73 7.87 5.47
N SER A 154 9.12 6.90 6.30
CA SER A 154 9.40 7.16 7.71
C SER A 154 10.81 7.71 7.84
N VAL A 155 10.92 8.95 8.33
CA VAL A 155 12.21 9.52 8.71
C VAL A 155 12.67 8.78 9.95
N SER A 156 13.66 7.89 9.81
CA SER A 156 14.32 7.29 10.96
C SER A 156 15.03 8.38 11.76
N TYR A 157 14.98 8.32 13.09
CA TYR A 157 15.71 9.23 13.99
C TYR A 157 17.19 9.34 13.59
N SER A 158 17.80 8.21 13.20
CA SER A 158 19.18 8.16 12.71
C SER A 158 19.40 8.90 11.37
N ASN A 159 18.39 8.98 10.49
CA ASN A 159 18.49 9.75 9.24
C ASN A 159 18.33 11.24 9.48
N ALA A 160 17.47 11.64 10.43
CA ALA A 160 17.32 13.05 10.81
C ALA A 160 18.63 13.64 11.38
N LEU A 161 19.33 12.88 12.24
CA LEU A 161 20.64 13.28 12.79
C LEU A 161 21.74 13.37 11.71
N LYS A 162 21.68 12.53 10.68
CA LYS A 162 22.63 12.58 9.56
C LYS A 162 22.40 13.81 8.67
N SER A 163 21.14 14.24 8.49
CA SER A 163 20.83 15.47 7.75
C SER A 163 21.17 16.76 8.49
N SER A 164 21.37 16.73 9.81
CA SER A 164 21.68 17.92 10.61
C SER A 164 23.18 18.17 10.81
N THR A 165 24.08 17.49 10.10
CA THR A 165 25.52 17.66 10.28
C THR A 165 26.13 18.71 9.33
N SER A 166 26.85 19.65 9.93
CA SER A 166 27.64 20.77 9.39
C SER A 166 26.94 22.12 9.18
N GLN A 167 26.43 22.69 10.26
CA GLN A 167 26.70 24.13 10.45
C GLN A 167 28.11 24.23 11.06
N PRO A 168 29.08 24.91 10.41
CA PRO A 168 30.30 25.27 11.12
C PRO A 168 29.87 26.18 12.28
N SER A 169 30.18 25.77 13.52
CA SER A 169 30.11 26.69 14.65
C SER A 169 30.97 27.90 14.28
N GLN A 170 30.38 29.10 14.26
CA GLN A 170 31.14 30.33 14.12
C GLN A 170 32.04 30.49 15.35
N THR A 171 33.25 29.98 15.27
CA THR A 171 34.38 30.53 16.00
C THR A 171 35.15 31.38 14.99
N ASP A 172 34.56 32.51 14.58
CA ASP A 172 35.34 33.56 13.97
C ASP A 172 36.06 34.30 15.09
N GLU A 173 37.37 34.04 15.20
CA GLU A 173 38.27 34.63 16.19
C GLU A 173 38.30 36.18 16.13
N ARG A 174 37.77 36.80 15.07
CA ARG A 174 37.71 38.26 14.96
C ARG A 174 36.57 38.91 15.76
N LEU A 175 35.58 38.16 16.22
CA LEU A 175 34.42 38.73 16.93
C LEU A 175 34.51 38.65 18.46
N THR A 176 35.21 37.68 19.01
CA THR A 176 35.42 37.54 20.45
C THR A 176 36.89 37.75 20.76
N LYS A 177 37.25 38.94 21.28
CA LYS A 177 38.60 39.26 21.79
C LYS A 177 38.93 38.50 23.08
N ASP A 178 38.58 37.21 23.15
CA ASP A 178 38.82 36.35 24.28
C ASP A 178 39.79 35.25 23.85
N ILE A 179 40.99 35.27 24.43
CA ILE A 179 41.96 34.20 24.28
C ILE A 179 41.44 33.02 25.11
N VAL A 180 40.73 32.09 24.47
CA VAL A 180 40.35 30.82 25.10
C VAL A 180 41.48 29.82 24.88
N PRO A 181 41.95 29.10 25.92
CA PRO A 181 42.94 28.05 25.76
C PRO A 181 42.46 26.97 24.77
N PRO A 182 43.38 26.27 24.07
CA PRO A 182 43.01 25.20 23.15
C PRO A 182 42.14 24.15 23.83
N LEU A 183 41.01 23.81 23.20
CA LEU A 183 40.16 22.71 23.65
C LEU A 183 40.98 21.41 23.67
N MET A 184 41.22 20.89 24.87
CA MET A 184 41.75 19.55 25.03
C MET A 184 40.67 18.55 24.63
N ASN A 185 40.88 17.81 23.54
CA ASN A 185 40.00 16.72 23.16
C ASN A 185 39.89 15.72 24.33
N PRO A 186 38.70 15.49 24.90
CA PRO A 186 38.55 14.43 25.89
C PRO A 186 38.82 13.10 25.19
N LYS A 187 39.69 12.28 25.80
CA LYS A 187 39.95 10.92 25.30
C LYS A 187 38.65 10.12 25.32
N PRO A 188 38.36 9.30 24.29
CA PRO A 188 37.14 8.51 24.25
C PRO A 188 37.10 7.56 25.44
N VAL A 189 36.15 7.80 26.34
CA VAL A 189 35.82 6.86 27.41
C VAL A 189 35.04 5.73 26.78
N LYS A 190 35.55 4.50 26.89
CA LYS A 190 34.84 3.30 26.44
C LYS A 190 33.52 3.21 27.21
N PRO A 191 32.36 3.12 26.54
CA PRO A 191 31.11 2.96 27.26
C PRO A 191 31.14 1.63 28.02
N SER A 192 31.10 1.70 29.35
CA SER A 192 30.86 0.56 30.21
C SER A 192 29.47 0.04 29.93
N VAL A 193 29.39 -1.13 29.28
CA VAL A 193 28.14 -1.84 29.02
C VAL A 193 27.56 -2.27 30.37
N LEU A 194 26.70 -1.44 30.96
CA LEU A 194 25.81 -1.91 32.01
C LEU A 194 24.70 -2.73 31.33
N ARG A 195 24.92 -4.04 31.33
CA ARG A 195 23.97 -5.07 30.92
C ARG A 195 22.71 -4.96 31.79
N VAL A 196 21.65 -4.36 31.25
CA VAL A 196 20.33 -4.47 31.87
C VAL A 196 19.91 -5.94 31.83
N LYS A 197 19.81 -6.57 33.00
CA LYS A 197 19.21 -7.89 33.15
C LYS A 197 17.70 -7.71 33.03
N ASN A 198 17.08 -8.40 32.07
CA ASN A 198 15.63 -8.52 31.99
C ASN A 198 15.11 -9.12 33.30
N VAL A 199 14.30 -8.36 34.03
CA VAL A 199 13.54 -8.87 35.17
C VAL A 199 12.29 -9.56 34.63
N SER A 200 12.32 -10.89 34.70
CA SER A 200 11.16 -11.74 34.59
C SER A 200 10.22 -11.46 35.77
N THR A 201 9.03 -10.91 35.51
CA THR A 201 7.95 -10.89 36.50
C THR A 201 7.40 -12.30 36.67
N ALA A 202 7.84 -12.94 37.76
CA ALA A 202 7.29 -14.19 38.26
C ALA A 202 5.87 -13.96 38.81
N LYS A 203 5.01 -14.94 38.53
CA LYS A 203 3.66 -15.10 39.06
C LYS A 203 3.73 -15.51 40.53
N THR A 204 2.89 -14.92 41.38
CA THR A 204 2.63 -15.41 42.74
C THR A 204 1.42 -16.34 42.72
N SER A 205 1.61 -17.52 43.27
CA SER A 205 0.69 -18.64 43.47
C SER A 205 -0.25 -18.43 44.67
N ILE A 206 -1.51 -18.86 44.55
CA ILE A 206 -2.35 -19.30 45.69
C ILE A 206 -3.12 -20.56 45.24
N ASP A 207 -3.25 -21.48 46.19
CA ASP A 207 -3.48 -22.92 46.12
C ASP A 207 -4.80 -23.47 45.51
N SER A 208 -4.71 -24.78 45.23
CA SER A 208 -5.72 -25.70 44.69
C SER A 208 -6.79 -26.10 45.74
N PRO A 209 -7.88 -26.81 45.37
CA PRO A 209 -7.80 -28.27 45.31
C PRO A 209 -8.53 -28.95 44.13
N SER A 210 -8.11 -30.18 43.92
CA SER A 210 -8.31 -31.14 42.82
C SER A 210 -9.73 -31.70 42.68
N THR A 211 -10.10 -32.15 41.47
CA THR A 211 -10.59 -33.53 41.19
C THR A 211 -10.68 -33.80 39.68
N ASN A 212 -10.41 -35.05 39.32
CA ASN A 212 -10.21 -35.59 37.98
C ASN A 212 -11.51 -35.70 37.16
N SER A 213 -11.43 -35.61 35.83
CA SER A 213 -11.62 -36.78 34.94
C SER A 213 -11.49 -36.41 33.45
N ALA A 214 -11.03 -37.39 32.69
CA ALA A 214 -10.74 -37.36 31.26
C ALA A 214 -12.01 -37.39 30.38
N ALA A 215 -11.95 -36.75 29.21
CA ALA A 215 -12.66 -37.23 28.02
C ALA A 215 -12.11 -36.58 26.73
N GLN A 216 -11.69 -37.44 25.82
CA GLN A 216 -11.33 -37.15 24.43
C GLN A 216 -12.56 -36.70 23.62
N SER A 217 -12.42 -35.83 22.62
CA SER A 217 -13.04 -36.04 21.29
C SER A 217 -12.73 -34.94 20.23
N LYS A 218 -12.11 -35.42 19.14
CA LYS A 218 -12.48 -35.28 17.72
C LYS A 218 -12.77 -33.89 17.10
N ILE A 219 -11.79 -33.47 16.30
CA ILE A 219 -11.86 -33.04 14.88
C ILE A 219 -13.28 -32.98 14.27
N LYS A 220 -13.65 -31.82 13.71
CA LYS A 220 -14.49 -31.72 12.50
C LYS A 220 -14.12 -30.49 11.66
N THR A 221 -13.57 -30.79 10.49
CA THR A 221 -13.51 -29.96 9.28
C THR A 221 -14.90 -29.57 8.80
N PHE A 222 -15.07 -28.34 8.30
CA PHE A 222 -16.11 -28.03 7.32
C PHE A 222 -15.61 -27.03 6.28
N SER A 223 -15.39 -27.55 5.07
CA SER A 223 -15.41 -26.87 3.79
C SER A 223 -16.85 -26.56 3.38
N LYS A 224 -17.12 -25.41 2.74
CA LYS A 224 -17.69 -25.34 1.38
C LYS A 224 -18.11 -23.91 0.95
N PHE A 225 -17.80 -23.65 -0.32
CA PHE A 225 -18.27 -22.64 -1.27
C PHE A 225 -17.75 -21.20 -1.15
#